data_AF-A0A1Y3GEX6-F1
#
_entry.id   AF-A0A1Y3GEX6-F1
#
_cell.length_a   1.000
_cell.length_b   1.000
_cell.length_c   1.000
_cell.angle_alpha   90.00
_cell.angle_beta   90.00
_cell.angle_gamma   90.00
#
_symmetry.space_group_name_H-M   'P 1'
#
loop_
_entity.id
_entity.type
_entity.pdbx_description
1 polymer ?
#
loop_
_entity_poly.entity_id
_entity_poly.type
_entity_poly.pdbx_seq_one_letter_code
_entity_poly.pdbx_strand_id
1 'polypeptide(L)'
;MIIMRENKEVILRALNYNDLTFLELEKKTNLDDEKLDKELVDLSEEGHIEKLTEEKDKELNQFAITEKGKRAYKKYMRDHFDRAEE
;
A
#
# COMPACT_ATOMS: atom_id res chain seq x y z
N MET A 1 -3.14 -20.86 2.73
CA MET A 1 -4.01 -19.79 2.19
C MET A 1 -3.43 -18.46 2.66
N ILE A 2 -2.50 -17.91 1.88
CA ILE A 2 -1.72 -16.69 2.14
C ILE A 2 -1.99 -15.87 0.88
N ILE A 3 -2.92 -14.93 0.88
CA ILE A 3 -3.15 -14.06 -0.29
C ILE A 3 -3.56 -12.64 0.17
N MET A 4 -4.35 -12.51 1.25
CA MET A 4 -4.82 -11.18 1.71
C MET A 4 -3.75 -10.31 2.41
N ARG A 5 -2.64 -10.89 2.90
CA ARG A 5 -1.55 -10.11 3.53
C ARG A 5 -0.54 -9.56 2.53
N GLU A 6 -0.51 -10.09 1.31
CA GLU A 6 0.50 -9.74 0.29
C GLU A 6 0.17 -8.39 -0.38
N ASN A 7 -1.10 -8.07 -0.61
CA ASN A 7 -1.49 -6.85 -1.33
C ASN A 7 -1.13 -5.57 -0.56
N LYS A 8 -1.48 -5.50 0.73
CA LYS A 8 -1.14 -4.37 1.61
C LYS A 8 0.37 -4.15 1.68
N GLU A 9 1.14 -5.21 1.78
CA GLU A 9 2.60 -5.13 1.81
C GLU A 9 3.16 -4.57 0.50
N VAL A 10 2.66 -5.03 -0.65
CA VAL A 10 3.11 -4.55 -1.97
C VAL A 10 2.77 -3.06 -2.16
N ILE A 11 1.59 -2.61 -1.72
CA ILE A 11 1.20 -1.19 -1.74
C ILE A 11 2.10 -0.36 -0.83
N LEU A 12 2.30 -0.78 0.43
CA LEU A 12 3.16 -0.08 1.38
C LEU A 12 4.62 -0.04 0.89
N ARG A 13 5.10 -1.12 0.26
CA ARG A 13 6.43 -1.15 -0.38
C ARG A 13 6.53 -0.14 -1.52
N ALA A 14 5.50 -0.02 -2.36
CA ALA A 14 5.47 0.92 -3.46
C ALA A 14 5.54 2.38 -2.96
N LEU A 15 4.77 2.70 -1.92
CA LEU A 15 4.70 4.03 -1.32
C LEU A 15 5.87 4.38 -0.40
N ASN A 16 6.65 3.40 0.07
CA ASN A 16 7.79 3.64 0.96
C ASN A 16 8.89 4.52 0.34
N TYR A 17 8.95 4.61 -0.99
CA TYR A 17 9.99 5.34 -1.69
C TYR A 17 9.51 6.67 -2.28
N ASN A 18 8.26 6.74 -2.75
CA ASN A 18 7.67 7.92 -3.36
C ASN A 18 6.17 7.93 -3.12
N ASP A 19 5.58 9.12 -3.13
CA ASP A 19 4.14 9.30 -3.20
C ASP A 19 3.70 8.97 -4.63
N LEU A 20 2.62 8.21 -4.78
CA LEU A 20 2.19 7.66 -6.06
C LEU A 20 0.72 7.94 -6.31
N THR A 21 0.35 8.13 -7.57
CA THR A 21 -1.06 8.18 -7.95
C THR A 21 -1.70 6.81 -7.95
N PHE A 22 -3.04 6.76 -7.95
CA PHE A 22 -3.78 5.51 -8.10
C PHE A 22 -3.33 4.72 -9.35
N LEU A 23 -3.19 5.40 -10.50
CA LEU A 23 -2.74 4.78 -11.75
C LEU A 23 -1.30 4.21 -11.64
N GLU A 24 -0.41 4.90 -10.94
CA GLU A 24 0.95 4.41 -10.73
C GLU A 24 1.00 3.21 -9.78
N LEU A 25 0.15 3.21 -8.75
CA LEU A 25 -0.01 2.10 -7.82
C LEU A 25 -0.58 0.88 -8.54
N GLU A 26 -1.59 1.05 -9.39
CA GLU A 26 -2.15 -0.03 -10.21
C GLU A 26 -1.07 -0.69 -11.05
N LYS A 27 -0.28 0.10 -11.78
CA LYS A 27 0.82 -0.40 -12.62
C LYS A 27 1.93 -1.09 -11.81
N LYS A 28 2.26 -0.59 -10.63
CA LYS A 28 3.35 -1.13 -9.80
C LYS A 28 2.95 -2.39 -9.04
N THR A 29 1.71 -2.45 -8.58
CA THR A 29 1.20 -3.57 -7.78
C THR A 29 0.57 -4.66 -8.64
N ASN A 30 0.22 -4.34 -9.90
CA ASN A 30 -0.49 -5.21 -10.82
C ASN A 30 -1.80 -5.76 -10.21
N LEU A 31 -2.42 -4.96 -9.35
CA LEU A 31 -3.72 -5.23 -8.75
C LEU A 31 -4.80 -4.65 -9.65
N ASP A 32 -5.94 -5.35 -9.74
CA ASP A 32 -7.12 -4.83 -10.40
C ASP A 32 -7.65 -3.60 -9.65
N ASP A 33 -8.21 -2.63 -10.38
CA ASP A 33 -8.78 -1.39 -9.87
C ASP A 33 -9.64 -1.58 -8.58
N GLU A 34 -10.61 -2.50 -8.60
CA GLU A 34 -11.48 -2.74 -7.43
C GLU A 34 -10.72 -3.25 -6.21
N LYS A 35 -9.68 -4.08 -6.42
CA LYS A 35 -8.87 -4.59 -5.31
C LYS A 35 -7.97 -3.49 -4.77
N LEU A 36 -7.31 -2.74 -5.65
CA LEU A 36 -6.45 -1.64 -5.24
C LEU A 36 -7.23 -0.59 -4.45
N ASP A 37 -8.41 -0.19 -4.93
CA ASP A 37 -9.26 0.78 -4.26
C ASP A 37 -9.64 0.33 -2.84
N LYS A 38 -10.09 -0.92 -2.72
CA LYS A 38 -10.42 -1.51 -1.41
C LYS A 38 -9.22 -1.51 -0.46
N GLU A 39 -8.05 -1.95 -0.93
CA GLU A 39 -6.85 -2.01 -0.08
C GLU A 39 -6.35 -0.61 0.31
N LEU A 40 -6.50 0.39 -0.56
CA LEU A 40 -6.16 1.78 -0.24
C LEU A 40 -7.11 2.38 0.80
N VAL A 41 -8.40 2.10 0.70
CA VAL A 41 -9.39 2.50 1.73
C VAL A 41 -9.02 1.88 3.08
N ASP A 42 -8.83 0.56 3.11
CA ASP A 42 -8.43 -0.15 4.33
C ASP A 42 -7.14 0.44 4.94
N LEU A 43 -6.09 0.65 4.13
CA LEU A 43 -4.82 1.21 4.60
C LEU A 43 -4.98 2.66 5.09
N SER A 44 -5.88 3.43 4.50
CA SER A 44 -6.18 4.80 4.91
C SER A 44 -6.94 4.81 6.24
N GLU A 45 -7.94 3.94 6.42
CA GLU A 45 -8.68 3.80 7.67
C GLU A 45 -7.79 3.29 8.81
N GLU A 46 -6.85 2.39 8.50
CA GLU A 46 -5.82 1.95 9.43
C GLU A 46 -4.76 3.04 9.72
N GLY A 47 -4.77 4.15 8.99
CA GLY A 47 -3.83 5.27 9.13
C GLY A 47 -2.41 4.93 8.65
N HIS A 48 -2.24 3.93 7.80
CA HIS A 48 -0.97 3.55 7.21
C HIS A 48 -0.62 4.40 5.99
N ILE A 49 -1.61 4.91 5.28
CA ILE A 49 -1.44 5.85 4.17
C ILE A 49 -2.34 7.07 4.36
N GLU A 50 -2.07 8.11 3.59
CA GLU A 50 -2.91 9.30 3.48
C GLU A 50 -3.09 9.67 2.01
N LYS A 51 -4.28 10.17 1.67
CA LYS A 51 -4.56 10.73 0.34
C LYS A 51 -4.13 12.20 0.34
N LEU A 52 -3.19 12.56 -0.54
CA LEU A 52 -2.64 13.90 -0.67
C LEU A 52 -3.52 14.81 -1.56
N THR A 53 -4.14 14.25 -2.59
CA THR A 53 -4.98 14.99 -3.54
C THR A 53 -6.31 14.29 -3.76
N GLU A 54 -7.37 15.08 -3.91
CA GLU A 54 -8.72 14.61 -4.23
C GLU A 54 -9.19 15.25 -5.54
N GLU A 55 -8.82 14.58 -6.63
CA GLU A 55 -9.20 14.94 -7.98
C GLU A 55 -10.54 14.28 -8.36
N LYS A 56 -11.26 14.88 -9.30
CA LYS A 56 -12.48 14.27 -9.88
C LYS A 56 -12.19 12.94 -10.57
N ASP A 57 -10.99 12.85 -11.13
CA ASP A 57 -10.47 11.63 -11.72
C ASP A 57 -9.63 10.89 -10.67
N LYS A 58 -10.14 9.72 -10.24
CA LYS A 58 -9.50 8.96 -9.17
C LYS A 58 -8.10 8.47 -9.55
N GLU A 59 -7.82 8.30 -10.84
CA GLU A 59 -6.53 7.85 -11.35
C GLU A 59 -5.41 8.84 -11.00
N LEU A 60 -5.77 10.11 -10.79
CA LEU A 60 -4.89 11.22 -10.44
C LEU A 60 -4.78 11.46 -8.93
N ASN A 61 -5.58 10.78 -8.10
CA ASN A 61 -5.46 10.88 -6.66
C ASN A 61 -4.11 10.35 -6.21
N GLN A 62 -3.37 11.16 -5.47
CA GLN A 62 -2.04 10.84 -4.98
C GLN A 62 -2.11 10.35 -3.53
N PHE A 63 -1.31 9.34 -3.22
CA PHE A 63 -1.24 8.71 -1.91
C PHE A 63 0.19 8.73 -1.38
N ALA A 64 0.32 8.92 -0.08
CA ALA A 64 1.59 8.89 0.64
C ALA A 64 1.53 7.89 1.80
N ILE A 65 2.67 7.30 2.13
CA ILE A 65 2.77 6.45 3.32
C ILE A 65 3.01 7.30 4.57
N THR A 66 2.24 7.04 5.62
CA THR A 66 2.42 7.74 6.90
C THR A 66 3.60 7.15 7.68
N GLU A 67 4.05 7.84 8.73
CA GLU A 67 5.03 7.28 9.66
C GLU A 67 4.56 5.98 10.33
N LYS A 68 3.25 5.84 10.55
CA LYS A 68 2.65 4.59 11.05
C LYS A 68 2.74 3.49 10.00
N GLY A 69 2.44 3.79 8.74
CA GLY A 69 2.59 2.86 7.63
C GLY A 69 4.03 2.38 7.44
N LYS A 70 5.02 3.29 7.52
CA LYS A 70 6.44 2.92 7.43
C LYS A 70 6.85 1.95 8.54
N ARG A 71 6.34 2.13 9.77
CA ARG A 71 6.59 1.20 10.88
C ARG A 71 5.92 -0.15 10.64
N ALA A 72 4.68 -0.17 10.13
CA ALA A 72 3.99 -1.39 9.76
C ALA A 72 4.76 -2.16 8.68
N TYR A 73 5.20 -1.48 7.62
CA TYR A 73 6.03 -2.05 6.56
C TYR A 73 7.33 -2.67 7.09
N LYS A 74 8.06 -1.95 7.95
CA LYS A 74 9.28 -2.50 8.60
C LYS A 74 9.00 -3.75 9.42
N LYS A 75 7.84 -3.82 10.09
CA LYS A 75 7.43 -5.00 10.84
C LYS A 75 7.14 -6.17 9.91
N TYR A 76 6.40 -5.95 8.81
CA TYR A 76 6.15 -6.98 7.80
C TYR A 76 7.45 -7.57 7.25
N MET A 77 8.40 -6.71 6.89
CA MET A 77 9.71 -7.16 6.40
C MET A 77 10.44 -8.03 7.43
N ARG A 78 10.43 -7.65 8.72
CA ARG A 78 11.09 -8.44 9.78
C ARG A 78 10.43 -9.82 9.93
N ASP A 79 9.11 -9.86 10.04
CA ASP A 79 8.35 -11.11 10.18
C ASP A 79 8.55 -12.05 8.97
N HIS A 80 8.83 -11.51 7.78
CA HIS A 80 9.15 -12.28 6.57
C HIS A 80 10.55 -12.91 6.63
N PHE A 81 11.55 -12.23 7.21
CA PHE A 81 12.90 -12.80 7.38
C PHE A 81 12.94 -13.86 8.48
N ASP A 82 12.23 -13.65 9.59
CA ASP A 82 12.21 -14.61 10.70
C ASP A 82 11.58 -15.97 10.29
N ARG A 83 10.66 -15.99 9.32
CA ARG A 83 10.09 -17.24 8.76
C ARG A 83 10.93 -17.91 7.68
N ALA A 84 11.89 -17.21 7.09
CA ALA A 84 12.74 -17.78 6.04
C ALA A 84 13.90 -18.61 6.62
N GLU A 85 14.13 -18.52 7.93
CA GLU A 85 15.17 -19.26 8.67
C GLU A 85 14.64 -20.52 9.41
N GLU A 86 13.35 -20.87 9.28
CA GLU A 86 12.74 -22.14 9.74
C GLU A 86 12.53 -23.14 8.58
#